data_AF-A0A1Y5F5W6-F1
#
_entry.id   AF-A0A1Y5F5W6-F1
#
_cell.length_a   1.000
_cell.length_b   1.000
_cell.length_c   1.000
_cell.angle_alpha   90.00
_cell.angle_beta   90.00
_cell.angle_gamma   90.00
#
_symmetry.space_group_name_H-M   'P 1'
#
loop_
_entity.id
_entity.type
_entity.pdbx_description
1 polymer ?
#
loop_
_entity_poly.entity_id
_entity_poly.type
_entity_poly.pdbx_seq_one_letter_code
_entity_poly.pdbx_strand_id
1 'polypeptide(L)'
;MSRKLFFMFILLGLSSCQRSSQISIDQFCSDLNILLIQRNVVTSNILNISTTRTESGGPYIPQMVTNCSDVKCDIKPLTCTGIGCSRVNKKREPILKYQPNHPDSMKNGYVAYPDINLAEEKLKLDKIELAINYLMKSMPMKYDFFFSKESKKYFTKYPMLNHQMNFRKLIKTGR
;
A
#
# COMPACT_ATOMS: atom_id res chain seq x y z
N MET A 1 36.66 -57.80 -27.88
CA MET A 1 35.88 -57.76 -26.62
C MET A 1 36.90 -57.78 -25.49
N SER A 2 37.14 -56.71 -24.74
CA SER A 2 36.25 -56.19 -23.69
C SER A 2 36.69 -54.76 -23.31
N ARG A 3 35.72 -53.86 -23.19
CA ARG A 3 35.90 -52.44 -22.83
C ARG A 3 36.11 -52.34 -21.31
N LYS A 4 37.22 -51.75 -20.86
CA LYS A 4 37.34 -51.29 -19.46
C LYS A 4 36.87 -49.85 -19.37
N LEU A 5 35.84 -49.68 -18.54
CA LEU A 5 35.05 -48.48 -18.33
C LEU A 5 35.85 -47.45 -17.51
N PHE A 6 36.00 -46.24 -18.06
CA PHE A 6 36.57 -45.07 -17.40
C PHE A 6 35.51 -44.51 -16.42
N PHE A 7 35.75 -44.60 -15.11
CA PHE A 7 34.94 -43.87 -14.12
C PHE A 7 35.58 -42.51 -13.86
N MET A 8 35.15 -41.51 -14.64
CA MET A 8 35.47 -40.11 -14.43
C MET A 8 34.44 -39.55 -13.43
N PHE A 9 34.86 -39.37 -12.17
CA PHE A 9 34.09 -38.62 -11.17
C PHE A 9 34.06 -37.14 -11.58
N ILE A 10 33.03 -36.76 -12.32
CA ILE A 10 32.73 -35.35 -12.59
C ILE A 10 32.09 -34.77 -11.32
N LEU A 11 32.89 -34.15 -10.47
CA LEU A 11 32.42 -33.19 -9.46
C LEU A 11 31.91 -31.94 -10.20
N LEU A 12 30.66 -32.00 -10.65
CA LEU A 12 29.91 -30.81 -11.04
C LEU A 12 29.65 -30.01 -9.77
N GLY A 13 30.53 -29.04 -9.49
CA GLY A 13 30.30 -28.00 -8.51
C GLY A 13 29.09 -27.17 -8.92
N LEU A 14 27.90 -27.56 -8.45
CA LEU A 14 26.71 -26.71 -8.42
C LEU A 14 26.89 -25.68 -7.29
N SER A 15 27.77 -24.71 -7.50
CA SER A 15 27.98 -23.58 -6.59
C SER A 15 27.64 -22.28 -7.30
N SER A 16 26.37 -22.13 -7.66
CA SER A 16 25.81 -20.83 -8.07
C SER A 16 24.34 -20.73 -7.71
N CYS A 17 24.03 -20.98 -6.43
CA CYS A 17 22.85 -20.40 -5.82
C CYS A 17 23.29 -19.39 -4.76
N GLN A 18 22.55 -18.28 -4.67
CA GLN A 18 22.72 -17.12 -3.79
C GLN A 18 23.63 -15.99 -4.29
N ARG A 19 23.20 -15.32 -5.37
CA ARG A 19 23.31 -13.84 -5.39
C ARG A 19 22.00 -13.30 -4.80
N SER A 20 21.94 -13.10 -3.48
CA SER A 20 20.89 -12.24 -2.93
C SER A 20 21.14 -10.84 -3.49
N SER A 21 20.38 -10.40 -4.49
CA SER A 21 20.42 -9.00 -4.93
C SER A 21 19.91 -8.16 -3.75
N GLN A 22 20.83 -7.61 -2.96
CA GLN A 22 20.46 -6.64 -1.93
C GLN A 22 19.79 -5.44 -2.62
N ILE A 23 18.55 -5.16 -2.24
CA ILE A 23 17.80 -3.98 -2.69
C ILE A 23 18.62 -2.71 -2.37
N SER A 24 18.64 -1.72 -3.27
CA SER A 24 19.33 -0.46 -2.99
C SER A 24 18.57 0.35 -1.95
N ILE A 25 19.26 1.27 -1.28
CA ILE A 25 18.64 2.21 -0.33
C ILE A 25 17.51 3.00 -1.00
N ASP A 26 17.77 3.46 -2.22
CA ASP A 26 16.81 4.26 -2.99
C ASP A 26 15.56 3.46 -3.32
N GLN A 27 15.72 2.21 -3.78
CA GLN A 27 14.62 1.32 -4.06
C GLN A 27 13.83 0.99 -2.80
N PHE A 28 14.49 0.69 -1.68
CA PHE A 28 13.83 0.45 -0.40
C PHE A 28 12.97 1.66 0.03
N CYS A 29 13.54 2.87 -0.03
CA CYS A 29 12.82 4.09 0.34
C CYS A 29 11.65 4.39 -0.60
N SER A 30 11.82 4.14 -1.90
CA SER A 30 10.78 4.23 -2.93
C SER A 30 9.61 3.29 -2.63
N ASP A 31 9.90 2.01 -2.45
CA ASP A 31 8.88 0.98 -2.21
C ASP A 31 8.11 1.25 -0.91
N LEU A 32 8.83 1.62 0.16
CA LEU A 32 8.22 1.95 1.44
C LEU A 32 7.34 3.19 1.31
N ASN A 33 7.78 4.22 0.59
CA ASN A 33 6.98 5.42 0.34
C ASN A 33 5.68 5.09 -0.38
N ILE A 34 5.73 4.25 -1.43
CA ILE A 34 4.54 3.81 -2.17
C ILE A 34 3.59 3.03 -1.25
N LEU A 35 4.09 2.10 -0.43
CA LEU A 35 3.26 1.33 0.50
C LEU A 35 2.61 2.22 1.56
N LEU A 36 3.29 3.27 2.02
CA LEU A 36 2.71 4.25 2.96
C LEU A 36 1.61 5.10 2.30
N ILE A 37 1.77 5.49 1.02
CA ILE A 37 0.67 6.11 0.24
C ILE A 37 -0.51 5.14 0.13
N GLN A 38 -0.20 3.89 -0.26
CA GLN A 38 -0.98 2.65 -0.10
C GLN A 38 -1.94 2.70 1.08
N ARG A 39 -1.31 2.58 2.23
CA ARG A 39 -1.95 2.49 3.54
C ARG A 39 -2.81 3.70 3.85
N ASN A 40 -2.32 4.91 3.56
CA ASN A 40 -3.02 6.14 3.91
C ASN A 40 -4.34 6.29 3.16
N VAL A 41 -4.37 5.94 1.87
CA VAL A 41 -5.60 5.97 1.07
C VAL A 41 -6.62 4.96 1.61
N VAL A 42 -6.20 3.71 1.84
CA VAL A 42 -7.08 2.67 2.39
C VAL A 42 -7.59 3.04 3.79
N THR A 43 -6.71 3.58 4.64
CA THR A 43 -7.09 4.05 5.99
C THR A 43 -8.10 5.19 5.91
N SER A 44 -7.89 6.15 5.01
CA SER A 44 -8.82 7.27 4.79
C SER A 44 -10.20 6.77 4.34
N ASN A 45 -10.25 5.80 3.43
CA ASN A 45 -11.49 5.15 3.02
C ASN A 45 -12.22 4.51 4.21
N ILE A 46 -11.51 3.72 5.02
CA ILE A 46 -12.08 3.06 6.20
C ILE A 46 -12.62 4.08 7.20
N LEU A 47 -11.85 5.13 7.52
CA LEU A 47 -12.25 6.16 8.50
C LEU A 47 -13.48 6.95 8.05
N ASN A 48 -13.69 7.09 6.74
CA ASN A 48 -14.78 7.87 6.18
C ASN A 48 -15.96 7.03 5.68
N ILE A 49 -16.04 5.73 6.01
CA ILE A 49 -17.11 4.84 5.55
C ILE A 49 -18.53 5.31 5.95
N SER A 50 -18.63 6.09 7.02
CA SER A 50 -19.90 6.64 7.51
C SER A 50 -20.06 8.14 7.25
N THR A 51 -19.15 8.76 6.49
CA THR A 51 -19.17 10.20 6.22
C THR A 51 -20.19 10.53 5.14
N THR A 52 -21.37 10.99 5.56
CA THR A 52 -22.52 11.37 4.71
C THR A 52 -22.49 12.82 4.25
N ARG A 53 -21.65 13.66 4.89
CA ARG A 53 -21.46 15.07 4.57
C ARG A 53 -20.00 15.49 4.76
N THR A 54 -19.37 15.95 3.68
CA THR A 54 -18.05 16.61 3.69
C THR A 54 -18.21 18.13 3.68
N GLU A 55 -17.10 18.87 3.85
CA GLU A 55 -17.08 20.34 3.72
C GLU A 55 -17.53 20.84 2.34
N SER A 56 -17.24 20.07 1.29
CA SER A 56 -17.70 20.36 -0.08
C SER A 56 -19.18 19.99 -0.32
N GLY A 57 -19.83 19.40 0.68
CA GLY A 57 -21.15 18.80 0.55
C GLY A 57 -21.12 17.36 0.01
N GLY A 58 -22.16 16.60 0.38
CA GLY A 58 -22.33 15.19 -0.03
C GLY A 58 -21.44 14.19 0.71
N PRO A 59 -21.60 12.89 0.44
CA PRO A 59 -20.82 11.85 1.11
C PRO A 59 -19.36 11.84 0.66
N TYR A 60 -18.51 11.28 1.51
CA TYR A 60 -17.12 11.02 1.15
C TYR A 60 -17.01 10.18 -0.13
N ILE A 61 -16.04 10.53 -0.99
CA ILE A 61 -15.77 9.81 -2.23
C ILE A 61 -14.57 8.88 -1.97
N PRO A 62 -14.76 7.55 -2.04
CA PRO A 62 -13.66 6.62 -1.84
C PRO A 62 -12.57 6.84 -2.88
N GLN A 63 -11.32 6.59 -2.50
CA GLN A 63 -10.15 6.83 -3.33
C GLN A 63 -9.38 5.54 -3.60
N MET A 64 -8.58 5.54 -4.65
CA MET A 64 -7.62 4.49 -4.96
C MET A 64 -6.31 5.06 -5.47
N VAL A 65 -5.25 4.29 -5.26
CA VAL A 65 -3.91 4.59 -5.75
C VAL A 65 -3.70 3.91 -7.10
N THR A 66 -3.18 4.66 -8.07
CA THR A 66 -2.86 4.20 -9.43
C THR A 66 -1.54 4.81 -9.88
N ASN A 67 -0.96 4.32 -10.98
CA ASN A 67 0.21 4.92 -11.64
C ASN A 67 1.33 5.34 -10.66
N CYS A 68 1.81 4.40 -9.84
CA CYS A 68 2.94 4.68 -8.95
C CYS A 68 4.25 4.65 -9.75
N SER A 69 5.06 5.70 -9.60
CA SER A 69 6.45 5.76 -10.07
C SER A 69 7.31 6.40 -8.98
N ASP A 70 8.43 5.75 -8.64
CA ASP A 70 9.43 6.12 -7.64
C ASP A 70 8.92 6.87 -6.38
N VAL A 71 8.59 8.15 -6.53
CA VAL A 71 8.23 9.08 -5.46
C VAL A 71 6.71 9.28 -5.32
N LYS A 72 5.94 9.11 -6.40
CA LYS A 72 4.55 9.57 -6.47
C LYS A 72 3.62 8.49 -6.99
N CYS A 73 2.38 8.56 -6.55
CA CYS A 73 1.28 7.83 -7.14
C CYS A 73 0.13 8.79 -7.44
N ASP A 74 -0.66 8.46 -8.46
CA ASP A 74 -1.93 9.10 -8.71
C ASP A 74 -2.95 8.63 -7.67
N ILE A 75 -3.65 9.56 -7.02
CA ILE A 75 -4.81 9.25 -6.18
C ILE A 75 -6.05 9.71 -6.93
N LYS A 76 -6.97 8.78 -7.21
CA LYS A 76 -8.19 9.04 -8.00
C LYS A 76 -9.41 8.49 -7.25
N PRO A 77 -10.63 9.00 -7.54
CA PRO A 77 -11.85 8.38 -7.05
C PRO A 77 -11.89 6.89 -7.40
N LEU A 78 -12.30 6.06 -6.45
CA LEU A 78 -12.51 4.64 -6.67
C LEU A 78 -13.59 4.47 -7.75
N THR A 79 -13.23 3.76 -8.80
CA THR A 79 -14.14 3.48 -9.91
C THR A 79 -14.81 2.13 -9.70
N CYS A 80 -15.97 1.96 -10.33
CA CYS A 80 -16.58 0.64 -10.44
C CYS A 80 -15.74 -0.20 -11.40
N THR A 81 -15.19 -1.30 -10.90
CA THR A 81 -14.48 -2.33 -11.67
C THR A 81 -15.11 -3.69 -11.40
N GLY A 82 -15.29 -4.52 -12.45
CA GLY A 82 -15.81 -5.89 -12.32
C GLY A 82 -17.25 -6.12 -12.81
N ILE A 83 -17.77 -7.32 -12.51
CA ILE A 83 -19.10 -7.79 -12.92
C ILE A 83 -20.17 -7.04 -12.14
N GLY A 84 -21.18 -6.51 -12.83
CA GLY A 84 -22.25 -5.68 -12.24
C GLY A 84 -22.03 -4.17 -12.37
N CYS A 85 -20.86 -3.73 -12.87
CA CYS A 85 -20.65 -2.34 -13.24
C CYS A 85 -21.34 -2.03 -14.57
N SER A 86 -22.38 -1.18 -14.53
CA SER A 86 -23.06 -0.71 -15.74
C SER A 86 -22.11 0.07 -16.66
N ARG A 87 -21.10 0.76 -16.10
CA ARG A 87 -20.02 1.43 -16.84
C ARG A 87 -18.70 1.30 -16.09
N VAL A 88 -17.79 0.49 -16.64
CA VAL A 88 -16.42 0.35 -16.15
C VAL A 88 -15.72 1.71 -16.18
N ASN A 89 -14.91 2.00 -15.17
CA ASN A 89 -14.19 3.28 -15.01
C ASN A 89 -15.07 4.50 -14.71
N LYS A 90 -16.37 4.31 -14.45
CA LYS A 90 -17.19 5.37 -13.83
C LYS A 90 -16.93 5.43 -12.33
N LYS A 91 -16.98 6.64 -11.76
CA LYS A 91 -17.01 6.85 -10.31
C LYS A 91 -18.09 5.98 -9.66
N ARG A 92 -17.78 5.35 -8.53
CA ARG A 92 -18.79 4.64 -7.73
C ARG A 92 -19.84 5.62 -7.23
N GLU A 93 -21.10 5.28 -7.47
CA GLU A 93 -22.24 6.06 -6.96
C GLU A 93 -22.42 5.76 -5.46
N PRO A 94 -22.92 6.72 -4.67
CA PRO A 94 -23.21 6.48 -3.26
C PRO A 94 -24.27 5.37 -3.05
N ILE A 95 -24.15 4.67 -1.92
CA ILE A 95 -25.19 3.74 -1.46
C ILE A 95 -26.29 4.56 -0.76
N LEU A 96 -27.53 4.41 -1.21
CA LEU A 96 -28.68 5.04 -0.57
C LEU A 96 -29.25 4.15 0.53
N LYS A 97 -29.46 4.72 1.73
CA LYS A 97 -30.10 4.03 2.86
C LYS A 97 -31.31 4.83 3.34
N TYR A 98 -32.44 4.15 3.54
CA TYR A 98 -33.66 4.79 4.04
C TYR A 98 -33.52 5.09 5.54
N GLN A 99 -33.40 6.37 5.89
CA GLN A 99 -33.22 6.89 7.24
C GLN A 99 -33.89 8.27 7.35
N PRO A 100 -35.24 8.34 7.39
CA PRO A 100 -35.98 9.59 7.25
C PRO A 100 -35.73 10.62 8.36
N ASN A 101 -35.26 10.18 9.53
CA ASN A 101 -34.95 11.04 10.67
C ASN A 101 -33.48 11.48 10.72
N HIS A 102 -32.66 11.13 9.72
CA HIS A 102 -31.25 11.52 9.66
C HIS A 102 -31.11 12.99 9.23
N PRO A 103 -30.19 13.79 9.82
CA PRO A 103 -30.00 15.20 9.46
C PRO A 103 -29.57 15.40 7.99
N ASP A 104 -28.93 14.39 7.40
CA ASP A 104 -28.52 14.37 5.99
C ASP A 104 -29.52 13.66 5.07
N SER A 105 -30.72 13.35 5.55
CA SER A 105 -31.76 12.74 4.73
C SER A 105 -32.22 13.70 3.64
N MET A 106 -32.34 13.19 2.42
CA MET A 106 -33.03 13.85 1.33
C MET A 106 -34.55 13.88 1.59
N LYS A 107 -35.29 14.63 0.76
CA LYS A 107 -36.76 14.78 0.86
C LYS A 107 -37.54 13.46 0.84
N ASN A 108 -36.98 12.42 0.22
CA ASN A 108 -37.58 11.09 0.11
C ASN A 108 -37.19 10.14 1.27
N GLY A 109 -36.48 10.63 2.29
CA GLY A 109 -36.09 9.84 3.45
C GLY A 109 -34.79 9.05 3.29
N TYR A 110 -34.05 9.22 2.19
CA TYR A 110 -32.80 8.49 1.94
C TYR A 110 -31.56 9.33 2.25
N VAL A 111 -30.53 8.67 2.76
CA VAL A 111 -29.20 9.22 3.02
C VAL A 111 -28.19 8.56 2.09
N ALA A 112 -27.31 9.36 1.50
CA ALA A 112 -26.23 8.88 0.65
C ALA A 112 -24.98 8.56 1.49
N TYR A 113 -24.48 7.34 1.38
CA TYR A 113 -23.25 6.88 2.02
C TYR A 113 -22.17 6.57 0.98
N PRO A 114 -20.89 6.67 1.34
CA PRO A 114 -19.79 6.19 0.49
C PRO A 114 -19.96 4.69 0.17
N ASP A 115 -19.73 4.31 -1.08
CA ASP A 115 -19.72 2.91 -1.50
C ASP A 115 -18.36 2.25 -1.19
N ILE A 116 -18.21 1.85 0.07
CA ILE A 116 -17.01 1.22 0.61
C ILE A 116 -17.36 -0.13 1.20
N ASN A 117 -16.71 -1.18 0.69
CA ASN A 117 -16.73 -2.49 1.31
C ASN A 117 -15.64 -2.57 2.39
N LEU A 118 -16.04 -2.53 3.66
CA LEU A 118 -15.12 -2.56 4.80
C LEU A 118 -14.25 -3.82 4.82
N ALA A 119 -14.79 -4.98 4.44
CA ALA A 119 -14.03 -6.23 4.43
C ALA A 119 -12.93 -6.20 3.37
N GLU A 120 -13.22 -5.65 2.18
CA GLU A 120 -12.23 -5.46 1.13
C GLU A 120 -11.14 -4.45 1.52
N GLU A 121 -11.50 -3.30 2.09
CA GLU A 121 -10.51 -2.31 2.52
C GLU A 121 -9.63 -2.84 3.65
N LYS A 122 -10.18 -3.59 4.62
CA LYS A 122 -9.39 -4.25 5.66
C LYS A 122 -8.43 -5.28 5.07
N LEU A 123 -8.88 -6.11 4.13
CA LEU A 123 -8.00 -7.07 3.46
C LEU A 123 -6.88 -6.38 2.67
N LYS A 124 -7.17 -5.24 2.01
CA LYS A 124 -6.12 -4.42 1.36
C LYS A 124 -5.13 -3.90 2.39
N LEU A 125 -5.61 -3.37 3.52
CA LEU A 125 -4.77 -2.86 4.59
C LEU A 125 -3.85 -3.95 5.14
N ASP A 126 -4.37 -5.13 5.44
CA ASP A 126 -3.58 -6.26 5.96
C ASP A 126 -2.47 -6.69 4.98
N LYS A 127 -2.78 -6.71 3.67
CA LYS A 127 -1.78 -7.00 2.62
C LYS A 127 -0.68 -5.94 2.57
N ILE A 128 -1.05 -4.66 2.70
CA ILE A 128 -0.09 -3.55 2.71
C ILE A 128 0.80 -3.63 3.96
N GLU A 129 0.23 -3.86 5.13
CA GLU A 129 0.99 -4.00 6.38
C GLU A 129 1.94 -5.22 6.32
N LEU A 130 1.49 -6.33 5.73
CA LEU A 130 2.35 -7.48 5.49
C LEU A 130 3.50 -7.14 4.55
N ALA A 131 3.24 -6.43 3.45
CA ALA A 131 4.28 -6.00 2.52
C ALA A 131 5.29 -5.05 3.16
N ILE A 132 4.82 -4.07 3.95
CA ILE A 132 5.68 -3.17 4.74
C ILE A 132 6.57 -4.01 5.68
N ASN A 133 6.00 -4.96 6.40
CA ASN A 133 6.76 -5.83 7.31
C ASN A 133 7.84 -6.63 6.59
N TYR A 134 7.55 -7.20 5.41
CA TYR A 134 8.56 -7.91 4.62
C TYR A 134 9.66 -6.98 4.09
N LEU A 135 9.28 -5.79 3.61
CA LEU A 135 10.23 -4.80 3.13
C LEU A 135 11.17 -4.35 4.25
N MET A 136 10.63 -4.03 5.43
CA MET A 136 11.41 -3.65 6.61
C MET A 136 12.40 -4.73 7.05
N LYS A 137 12.02 -6.02 6.98
CA LYS A 137 12.93 -7.15 7.25
C LYS A 137 14.08 -7.26 6.25
N SER A 138 13.90 -6.74 5.05
CA SER A 138 14.86 -6.79 3.94
C SER A 138 15.64 -5.48 3.79
N MET A 139 15.60 -4.62 4.80
CA MET A 139 16.21 -3.29 4.77
C MET A 139 17.73 -3.38 4.53
N PRO A 140 18.27 -2.67 3.53
CA PRO A 140 19.68 -2.79 3.14
C PRO A 140 20.63 -1.95 4.01
N MET A 141 20.12 -1.43 5.14
CA MET A 141 20.82 -0.51 6.03
C MET A 141 20.46 -0.80 7.48
N LYS A 142 21.27 -0.29 8.39
CA LYS A 142 20.96 -0.27 9.82
C LYS A 142 20.02 0.89 10.15
N TYR A 143 19.29 0.77 11.27
CA TYR A 143 18.32 1.77 11.71
C TYR A 143 18.93 3.15 12.03
N ASP A 144 20.17 3.19 12.49
CA ASP A 144 20.92 4.42 12.76
C ASP A 144 21.11 5.29 11.50
N PHE A 145 21.09 4.68 10.31
CA PHE A 145 21.12 5.40 9.04
C PHE A 145 20.09 6.52 8.98
N PHE A 146 18.85 6.28 9.44
CA PHE A 146 17.78 7.28 9.37
C PHE A 146 18.03 8.52 10.23
N PHE A 147 19.01 8.47 11.14
CA PHE A 147 19.42 9.61 11.95
C PHE A 147 20.69 10.31 11.42
N SER A 148 21.28 9.79 10.34
CA SER A 148 22.48 10.34 9.73
C SER A 148 22.17 11.60 8.90
N LYS A 149 23.22 12.40 8.61
CA LYS A 149 23.11 13.50 7.66
C LYS A 149 22.80 13.00 6.23
N GLU A 150 23.25 11.79 5.91
CA GLU A 150 23.07 11.18 4.60
C GLU A 150 21.60 10.83 4.31
N SER A 151 20.83 10.39 5.32
CA SER A 151 19.42 10.02 5.14
C SER A 151 18.52 11.20 4.74
N LYS A 152 18.94 12.44 5.04
CA LYS A 152 18.16 13.65 4.76
C LYS A 152 17.72 13.75 3.31
N LYS A 153 18.56 13.34 2.35
CA LYS A 153 18.21 13.34 0.91
C LYS A 153 17.03 12.42 0.60
N TYR A 154 16.91 11.30 1.30
CA TYR A 154 15.81 10.34 1.12
C TYR A 154 14.51 10.83 1.75
N PHE A 155 14.55 11.52 2.89
CA PHE A 155 13.32 12.12 3.46
C PHE A 155 12.78 13.27 2.62
N THR A 156 13.66 14.04 1.99
CA THR A 156 13.25 15.06 1.01
C THR A 156 12.68 14.42 -0.25
N LYS A 157 13.31 13.35 -0.75
CA LYS A 157 12.88 12.65 -1.97
C LYS A 157 11.58 11.86 -1.76
N TYR A 158 11.39 11.24 -0.60
CA TYR A 158 10.29 10.33 -0.28
C TYR A 158 9.50 10.82 0.94
N PRO A 159 8.55 11.74 0.75
CA PRO A 159 7.96 12.51 1.84
C PRO A 159 7.16 11.66 2.84
N MET A 160 6.59 10.52 2.43
CA MET A 160 5.84 9.67 3.37
C MET A 160 6.71 9.09 4.49
N LEU A 161 8.01 8.92 4.24
CA LEU A 161 8.95 8.42 5.24
C LEU A 161 9.11 9.40 6.40
N ASN A 162 9.10 10.71 6.12
CA ASN A 162 9.32 11.76 7.13
C ASN A 162 8.13 11.90 8.09
N HIS A 163 6.91 11.77 7.58
CA HIS A 163 5.71 12.05 8.36
C HIS A 163 5.24 10.87 9.22
N GLN A 164 5.53 9.64 8.82
CA GLN A 164 4.86 8.47 9.39
C GLN A 164 5.79 7.50 10.11
N MET A 165 7.06 7.47 9.74
CA MET A 165 8.03 6.57 10.36
C MET A 165 8.71 7.30 11.51
N ASN A 166 8.18 7.13 12.72
CA ASN A 166 8.90 7.52 13.92
C ASN A 166 9.99 6.49 14.20
N PHE A 167 11.10 6.56 13.48
CA PHE A 167 12.23 5.62 13.61
C PHE A 167 12.76 5.55 15.05
N ARG A 168 12.54 6.58 15.90
CA ARG A 168 12.89 6.49 17.34
C ARG A 168 12.07 5.44 18.09
N LYS A 169 10.82 5.19 17.68
CA LYS A 169 9.96 4.17 18.30
C LYS A 169 10.41 2.75 17.89
N LEU A 170 10.88 2.58 16.66
CA LEU A 170 11.35 1.29 16.14
C LEU A 170 12.65 0.81 16.82
N ILE A 171 13.59 1.74 17.11
CA ILE A 171 14.80 1.44 17.91
C ILE A 171 14.43 0.82 19.27
N LYS A 172 13.41 1.36 19.94
CA LYS A 172 12.99 0.89 21.27
C LYS A 172 12.31 -0.48 21.24
N THR A 173 11.68 -0.85 20.13
CA THR A 173 10.97 -2.13 19.99
C THR A 173 11.85 -3.27 19.49
N GLY A 174 13.10 -3.01 19.07
CA GLY A 174 14.03 -4.04 18.59
C GLY A 174 13.51 -4.84 17.39
N ARG A 175 12.55 -4.27 16.67
CA ARG A 175 11.95 -4.81 15.44
C ARG A 175 12.32 -3.89 14.31
#